data_AF-A0A2S0L5C7-F1
#
_entry.id   AF-A0A2S0L5C7-F1
#
_cell.length_a   1.000
_cell.length_b   1.000
_cell.length_c   1.000
_cell.angle_alpha   90.00
_cell.angle_beta   90.00
_cell.angle_gamma   90.00
#
_symmetry.space_group_name_H-M   'P 1'
#
loop_
_entity.id
_entity.type
_entity.pdbx_description
1 polymer ?
#
loop_
_entity_poly.entity_id
_entity_poly.type
_entity_poly.pdbx_seq_one_letter_code
_entity_poly.pdbx_strand_id
1 'polypeptide(L)'
;MKIRKSHLIMDFLAIIMFVGAYYCKMFADTKLGFVRWLNYNGSKLAAAVPIARIKFVTFLIIAVIAVLAIGRILRGKRNFRIVDIAIAVATLIVTLFYLYATITFTYDYSEAYFLLLPLIALGTLFTAIRCLISSKVHKDEK
;
A
#
# COMPACT_ATOMS: atom_id res chain seq x y z
N MET A 1 24.22 15.68 -5.53
CA MET A 1 22.87 15.20 -5.15
C MET A 1 23.01 14.08 -4.13
N LYS A 2 22.86 14.37 -2.83
CA LYS A 2 23.09 13.38 -1.75
C LYS A 2 21.82 12.55 -1.57
N ILE A 3 21.68 11.45 -2.32
CA ILE A 3 20.53 10.54 -2.18
C ILE A 3 20.56 9.97 -0.76
N ARG A 4 19.65 10.44 0.10
CA ARG A 4 19.56 10.01 1.50
C ARG A 4 19.06 8.56 1.52
N LYS A 5 19.72 7.69 2.29
CA LYS A 5 19.43 6.24 2.38
C LYS A 5 17.93 5.92 2.54
N SER A 6 17.17 6.79 3.20
CA SER A 6 15.72 6.68 3.37
C SER A 6 14.91 6.65 2.07
N HIS A 7 15.33 7.35 1.02
CA HIS A 7 14.61 7.35 -0.26
C HIS A 7 14.81 6.04 -1.01
N LEU A 8 16.05 5.55 -1.05
CA LEU A 8 16.40 4.27 -1.65
C LEU A 8 15.66 3.11 -0.98
N ILE A 9 15.54 3.13 0.35
CA ILE A 9 14.79 2.12 1.09
C ILE A 9 13.31 2.15 0.67
N MET A 10 12.66 3.31 0.67
CA MET A 10 11.24 3.39 0.30
C MET A 10 10.99 2.99 -1.16
N ASP A 11 11.90 3.35 -2.08
CA ASP A 11 11.85 2.91 -3.47
C ASP A 11 11.98 1.40 -3.60
N PHE A 12 12.95 0.82 -2.91
CA PHE A 12 13.17 -0.61 -2.92
C PHE A 12 11.98 -1.38 -2.37
N LEU A 13 11.40 -0.91 -1.25
CA LEU A 13 10.16 -1.48 -0.71
C LEU A 13 9.00 -1.35 -1.70
N ALA A 14 8.79 -0.17 -2.31
CA ALA A 14 7.73 0.01 -3.29
C ALA A 14 7.87 -0.93 -4.49
N ILE A 15 9.10 -1.05 -5.04
CA ILE A 15 9.41 -1.94 -6.15
C ILE A 15 9.11 -3.39 -5.78
N ILE A 16 9.59 -3.87 -4.63
CA ILE A 16 9.33 -5.26 -4.19
C ILE A 16 7.83 -5.52 -4.06
N MET A 17 7.07 -4.58 -3.50
CA MET A 17 5.62 -4.74 -3.38
C MET A 17 4.94 -4.83 -4.74
N PHE A 18 5.29 -3.96 -5.69
CA PHE A 18 4.72 -3.98 -7.04
C PHE A 18 5.14 -5.21 -7.85
N VAL A 19 6.40 -5.62 -7.76
CA VAL A 19 6.90 -6.85 -8.38
C VAL A 19 6.20 -8.07 -7.78
N GLY A 20 6.06 -8.12 -6.46
CA GLY A 20 5.32 -9.17 -5.76
C GLY A 20 3.86 -9.24 -6.21
N ALA A 21 3.18 -8.09 -6.33
CA ALA A 21 1.82 -8.03 -6.86
C ALA A 21 1.76 -8.55 -8.31
N TYR A 22 2.69 -8.15 -9.17
CA TYR A 22 2.76 -8.63 -10.54
C TYR A 22 2.90 -10.16 -10.62
N TYR A 23 3.82 -10.74 -9.85
CA TYR A 23 3.98 -12.20 -9.81
C TYR A 23 2.76 -12.90 -9.23
N CYS A 24 2.15 -12.37 -8.17
CA CYS A 24 0.90 -12.94 -7.63
C CYS A 24 -0.20 -12.96 -8.68
N LYS A 25 -0.36 -11.88 -9.44
CA LYS A 25 -1.31 -11.82 -10.57
C LYS A 25 -0.97 -12.87 -11.62
N MET A 26 0.28 -12.91 -12.07
CA MET A 26 0.74 -13.85 -13.09
C MET A 26 0.48 -15.29 -12.68
N PHE A 27 0.76 -15.67 -11.43
CA PHE A 27 0.49 -17.00 -10.93
C PHE A 27 -1.00 -17.30 -10.77
N ALA A 28 -1.80 -16.31 -10.35
CA ALA A 28 -3.25 -16.47 -10.29
C ALA A 28 -3.85 -16.72 -11.68
N ASP A 29 -3.36 -16.03 -12.71
CA ASP A 29 -3.85 -16.15 -14.09
C ASP A 29 -3.35 -17.44 -14.79
N THR A 30 -2.15 -17.92 -14.46
CA THR A 30 -1.49 -19.02 -15.21
C THR A 30 -1.46 -20.37 -14.49
N LYS A 31 -1.61 -20.40 -13.16
CA LYS A 31 -1.44 -21.62 -12.35
C LYS A 31 -2.67 -21.89 -11.49
N LEU A 32 -3.53 -22.79 -11.96
CA LEU A 32 -4.70 -23.25 -11.21
C LEU A 32 -4.34 -23.82 -9.82
N GLY A 33 -3.18 -24.49 -9.70
CA GLY A 33 -2.69 -25.01 -8.41
C GLY A 33 -2.40 -23.91 -7.38
N PHE A 34 -1.94 -22.74 -7.81
CA PHE A 34 -1.70 -21.60 -6.93
C PHE A 34 -3.02 -21.03 -6.39
N VAL A 35 -4.04 -20.90 -7.24
CA VAL A 35 -5.38 -20.46 -6.84
C VAL A 35 -6.02 -21.45 -5.86
N ARG A 36 -5.90 -22.75 -6.11
CA ARG A 36 -6.39 -23.79 -5.18
C ARG A 36 -5.68 -23.76 -3.84
N TRP A 37 -4.36 -23.59 -3.85
CA TRP A 37 -3.58 -23.46 -2.62
C TRP A 37 -3.99 -22.22 -1.82
N LEU A 38 -4.22 -21.08 -2.49
CA LEU A 38 -4.73 -19.85 -1.90
C LEU A 38 -6.07 -20.09 -1.20
N ASN A 39 -7.06 -20.60 -1.93
CA ASN A 39 -8.40 -20.87 -1.40
C ASN A 39 -8.37 -21.85 -0.22
N TYR A 40 -7.53 -22.89 -0.28
CA TYR A 40 -7.40 -23.85 0.81
C TYR A 40 -6.80 -23.21 2.08
N ASN A 41 -5.75 -22.40 1.92
CA ASN A 41 -5.09 -21.78 3.08
C ASN A 41 -5.91 -20.60 3.63
N GLY A 42 -6.56 -19.81 2.79
CA GLY A 42 -7.38 -18.70 3.25
C GLY A 42 -8.66 -19.18 3.91
N SER A 43 -9.32 -20.23 3.42
CA SER A 43 -10.45 -20.87 4.13
C SER A 43 -10.04 -21.46 5.48
N LYS A 44 -8.87 -22.11 5.57
CA LYS A 44 -8.33 -22.61 6.85
C LYS A 44 -8.03 -21.48 7.82
N LEU A 45 -7.46 -20.37 7.36
CA LEU A 45 -7.20 -19.18 8.17
C LEU A 45 -8.50 -18.51 8.61
N ALA A 46 -9.52 -18.48 7.76
CA ALA A 46 -10.84 -17.91 8.04
C ALA A 46 -11.59 -18.69 9.13
N ALA A 47 -11.42 -20.01 9.15
CA ALA A 47 -11.96 -20.87 10.19
C ALA A 47 -11.20 -20.73 11.52
N ALA A 48 -9.87 -20.51 11.48
CA ALA A 48 -9.03 -20.46 12.67
C ALA A 48 -9.02 -19.09 13.37
N VAL A 49 -9.27 -18.01 12.62
CA VAL A 49 -9.09 -16.63 13.09
C VAL A 49 -10.26 -15.78 12.61
N PRO A 50 -10.78 -14.83 13.39
CA PRO A 50 -11.79 -13.88 12.92
C PRO A 50 -11.17 -12.90 11.92
N ILE A 51 -10.91 -13.38 10.70
CA ILE A 51 -10.25 -12.66 9.61
C ILE A 51 -10.94 -11.33 9.34
N ALA A 52 -12.27 -11.27 9.43
CA ALA A 52 -13.02 -10.04 9.25
C ALA A 52 -12.61 -8.94 10.26
N ARG A 53 -12.37 -9.30 11.53
CA ARG A 53 -11.92 -8.35 12.56
C ARG A 53 -10.48 -7.92 12.34
N ILE A 54 -9.59 -8.84 11.98
CA ILE A 54 -8.18 -8.52 11.74
C ILE A 54 -8.03 -7.63 10.50
N LYS A 55 -8.71 -7.96 9.40
CA LYS A 55 -8.77 -7.11 8.19
C LYS A 55 -9.20 -5.68 8.53
N PHE A 56 -10.25 -5.54 9.35
CA PHE A 56 -10.75 -4.25 9.78
C PHE A 56 -9.74 -3.48 10.64
N VAL A 57 -9.07 -4.13 11.59
CA VAL A 57 -8.04 -3.49 12.44
C VAL A 57 -6.83 -3.05 11.61
N THR A 58 -6.31 -3.91 10.74
CA THR A 58 -5.20 -3.57 9.84
C THR A 58 -5.56 -2.40 8.93
N PHE A 59 -6.78 -2.38 8.40
CA PHE A 59 -7.30 -1.26 7.63
C PHE A 59 -7.32 0.03 8.45
N LEU A 60 -7.85 -0.02 9.67
CA LEU A 60 -7.96 1.15 10.54
C LEU A 60 -6.58 1.72 10.84
N ILE A 61 -5.58 0.86 11.08
CA ILE A 61 -4.18 1.29 11.26
C ILE A 61 -3.65 2.00 10.02
N ILE A 62 -3.84 1.44 8.82
CA ILE A 62 -3.31 2.05 7.59
C ILE A 62 -4.08 3.33 7.22
N ALA A 63 -5.40 3.35 7.41
CA ALA A 63 -6.24 4.53 7.24
C ALA A 63 -5.82 5.66 8.19
N VAL A 64 -5.53 5.33 9.46
CA VAL A 64 -4.98 6.30 10.43
C VAL A 64 -3.61 6.80 9.97
N ILE A 65 -2.71 5.93 9.50
CA ILE A 65 -1.40 6.36 8.96
C ILE A 65 -1.59 7.29 7.76
N ALA A 66 -2.53 6.98 6.86
CA ALA A 66 -2.87 7.81 5.71
C ALA A 66 -3.41 9.19 6.12
N VAL A 67 -4.36 9.23 7.06
CA VAL A 67 -4.92 10.48 7.61
C VAL A 67 -3.85 11.29 8.36
N LEU A 68 -2.97 10.65 9.12
CA LEU A 68 -1.84 11.31 9.78
C LEU A 68 -0.85 11.89 8.75
N ALA A 69 -0.60 11.18 7.66
CA ALA A 69 0.22 11.66 6.55
C ALA A 69 -0.42 12.90 5.90
N ILE A 70 -1.72 12.86 5.59
CA ILE A 70 -2.49 13.99 5.02
C ILE A 70 -2.55 15.17 6.00
N GLY A 71 -2.89 14.94 7.26
CA GLY A 71 -2.96 15.98 8.29
C GLY A 71 -1.60 16.67 8.49
N ARG A 72 -0.50 15.96 8.29
CA ARG A 72 0.85 16.53 8.31
C ARG A 72 1.16 17.38 7.07
N ILE A 73 0.58 17.08 5.91
CA ILE A 73 0.62 17.94 4.72
C ILE A 73 -0.18 19.22 4.98
N LEU A 74 -1.43 19.08 5.45
CA LEU A 74 -2.39 20.18 5.65
C LEU A 74 -1.98 21.16 6.76
N ARG A 75 -1.35 20.68 7.85
CA ARG A 75 -0.82 21.55 8.92
C ARG A 75 0.47 22.30 8.51
N GLY A 76 0.97 22.09 7.30
CA GLY A 76 2.24 22.64 6.84
C GLY A 76 2.16 24.13 6.50
N LYS A 77 2.63 24.98 7.42
CA LYS A 77 3.34 26.24 7.10
C LYS A 77 4.67 25.93 6.37
N ARG A 78 4.63 25.13 5.31
CA ARG A 78 5.80 24.59 4.58
C ARG A 78 5.61 24.77 3.08
N ASN A 79 6.60 25.40 2.44
CA ASN A 79 6.71 25.54 0.98
C ASN A 79 7.08 24.18 0.37
N PHE A 80 6.11 23.29 0.28
CA PHE A 80 6.22 22.07 -0.52
C PHE A 80 6.11 22.41 -2.01
N ARG A 81 6.75 21.65 -2.90
CA ARG A 81 6.44 21.74 -4.34
C ARG A 81 5.05 21.14 -4.56
N ILE A 82 4.22 21.87 -5.31
CA ILE A 82 2.84 21.44 -5.64
C ILE A 82 2.83 20.04 -6.25
N VAL A 83 3.84 19.70 -7.05
CA VAL A 83 4.00 18.38 -7.69
C VAL A 83 4.19 17.26 -6.67
N ASP A 84 5.06 17.43 -5.67
CA ASP A 84 5.33 16.39 -4.66
C ASP A 84 4.10 16.15 -3.75
N ILE A 85 3.34 17.22 -3.46
CA ILE A 85 2.06 17.10 -2.74
C ILE A 85 1.04 16.37 -3.61
N ALA A 86 0.89 16.78 -4.87
CA ALA A 86 -0.10 16.18 -5.77
C ALA A 86 0.15 14.67 -5.93
N ILE A 87 1.41 14.25 -6.12
CA ILE A 87 1.79 12.84 -6.20
C ILE A 87 1.54 12.11 -4.87
N ALA A 88 1.90 12.72 -3.73
CA ALA A 88 1.64 12.12 -2.41
C ALA A 88 0.15 11.93 -2.14
N VAL A 89 -0.69 12.92 -2.49
CA VAL A 89 -2.14 12.86 -2.32
C VAL A 89 -2.75 11.82 -3.26
N ALA A 90 -2.37 11.82 -4.55
CA ALA A 90 -2.85 10.84 -5.51
C ALA A 90 -2.50 9.41 -5.08
N THR A 91 -1.25 9.16 -4.67
CA THR A 91 -0.81 7.84 -4.20
C THR A 91 -1.51 7.42 -2.91
N LEU A 92 -1.82 8.35 -2.00
CA LEU A 92 -2.65 8.09 -0.81
C LEU A 92 -4.09 7.72 -1.15
N ILE A 93 -4.73 8.42 -2.08
CA ILE A 93 -6.09 8.08 -2.55
C ILE A 93 -6.09 6.67 -3.14
N VAL A 94 -5.11 6.36 -3.98
CA VAL A 94 -4.94 5.03 -4.59
C VAL A 94 -4.69 3.96 -3.52
N THR A 95 -3.88 4.27 -2.50
CA THR A 95 -3.65 3.36 -1.35
C THR A 95 -4.97 3.02 -0.65
N LEU A 96 -5.79 4.03 -0.34
CA LEU A 96 -7.08 3.86 0.32
C LEU A 96 -8.06 3.06 -0.55
N PHE A 97 -8.07 3.32 -1.86
CA PHE A 97 -8.88 2.57 -2.81
C PHE A 97 -8.52 1.08 -2.82
N TYR A 98 -7.24 0.73 -2.93
CA TYR A 98 -6.81 -0.67 -2.95
C TYR A 98 -7.02 -1.38 -1.60
N LEU A 99 -6.93 -0.65 -0.49
CA LEU A 99 -7.30 -1.16 0.83
C LEU A 99 -8.79 -1.47 0.95
N TYR A 100 -9.64 -0.54 0.49
CA TYR A 100 -11.08 -0.76 0.44
C TYR A 100 -11.42 -1.96 -0.46
N ALA A 101 -10.83 -2.00 -1.66
CA ALA A 101 -11.01 -3.08 -2.60
C ALA A 101 -10.56 -4.44 -2.02
N THR A 102 -9.48 -4.47 -1.23
CA THR A 102 -9.06 -5.69 -0.53
C THR A 102 -10.19 -6.25 0.33
N ILE A 103 -10.96 -5.40 1.01
CA ILE A 103 -12.01 -5.87 1.92
C ILE A 103 -13.23 -6.36 1.14
N THR A 104 -13.66 -5.60 0.13
CA THR A 104 -14.87 -5.91 -0.64
C THR A 104 -14.66 -7.08 -1.59
N PHE A 105 -13.58 -7.09 -2.36
CA PHE A 105 -13.37 -8.08 -3.42
C PHE A 105 -12.77 -9.41 -2.93
N THR A 106 -12.19 -9.46 -1.73
CA THR A 106 -11.67 -10.74 -1.19
C THR A 106 -12.78 -11.77 -0.95
N TYR A 107 -14.02 -11.34 -0.68
CA TYR A 107 -15.12 -12.28 -0.42
C TYR A 107 -15.83 -12.77 -1.68
N ASP A 108 -15.95 -11.92 -2.71
CA ASP A 108 -16.90 -12.17 -3.79
C ASP A 108 -16.29 -12.74 -5.08
N TYR A 109 -14.96 -12.62 -5.30
CA TYR A 109 -14.39 -12.90 -6.63
C TYR A 109 -13.24 -13.91 -6.65
N SER A 110 -12.23 -13.80 -5.78
CA SER A 110 -11.13 -14.79 -5.69
C SER A 110 -10.22 -14.47 -4.50
N GLU A 111 -9.81 -15.48 -3.71
CA GLU A 111 -8.88 -15.27 -2.61
C GLU A 111 -7.48 -14.81 -3.09
N ALA A 112 -7.15 -14.96 -4.38
CA ALA A 112 -5.91 -14.38 -4.91
C ALA A 112 -5.85 -12.84 -4.78
N TYR A 113 -7.01 -12.17 -4.82
CA TYR A 113 -7.10 -10.73 -4.58
C TYR A 113 -6.74 -10.35 -3.13
N PHE A 114 -6.80 -11.30 -2.19
CA PHE A 114 -6.39 -11.10 -0.81
C PHE A 114 -4.88 -10.88 -0.66
N LEU A 115 -4.05 -11.47 -1.53
CA LEU A 115 -2.61 -11.19 -1.54
C LEU A 115 -2.26 -10.03 -2.46
N LEU A 116 -2.90 -9.96 -3.63
CA LEU A 116 -2.60 -8.97 -4.65
C LEU A 116 -2.85 -7.53 -4.18
N LEU A 117 -4.06 -7.25 -3.69
CA LEU A 117 -4.51 -5.89 -3.42
C LEU A 117 -3.76 -5.23 -2.25
N PRO A 118 -3.41 -5.96 -1.15
CA PRO A 118 -2.54 -5.41 -0.11
C PRO A 118 -1.14 -5.07 -0.60
N LEU A 119 -0.57 -5.88 -1.49
CA LEU A 119 0.76 -5.59 -2.05
C LEU A 119 0.73 -4.27 -2.85
N ILE A 120 -0.30 -4.05 -3.66
CA ILE A 120 -0.47 -2.79 -4.39
C ILE A 120 -0.69 -1.61 -3.43
N ALA A 121 -1.51 -1.78 -2.39
CA ALA A 121 -1.73 -0.76 -1.37
C ALA A 121 -0.42 -0.40 -0.63
N LEU A 122 0.39 -1.39 -0.26
CA LEU A 122 1.69 -1.14 0.39
C LEU A 122 2.68 -0.42 -0.54
N GLY A 123 2.76 -0.82 -1.81
CA GLY A 123 3.63 -0.16 -2.79
C GLY A 123 3.28 1.31 -2.99
N THR A 124 1.98 1.62 -3.06
CA THR A 124 1.49 3.00 -3.19
C THR A 124 1.69 3.81 -1.91
N LEU A 125 1.55 3.19 -0.74
CA LEU A 125 1.86 3.82 0.56
C LEU A 125 3.33 4.20 0.68
N PHE A 126 4.26 3.31 0.31
CA PHE A 126 5.69 3.60 0.36
C PHE A 126 6.08 4.73 -0.61
N THR A 127 5.41 4.79 -1.76
CA THR A 127 5.59 5.89 -2.72
C THR A 127 5.10 7.22 -2.13
N ALA A 128 3.93 7.24 -1.49
CA ALA A 128 3.42 8.41 -0.79
C ALA A 128 4.39 8.88 0.32
N ILE A 129 4.91 7.95 1.12
CA ILE A 129 5.88 8.25 2.19
C ILE A 129 7.17 8.82 1.60
N ARG A 130 7.68 8.27 0.50
CA ARG A 130 8.87 8.80 -0.18
C ARG A 130 8.66 10.25 -0.62
N CYS A 131 7.55 10.56 -1.27
CA CYS A 131 7.21 11.92 -1.72
C CYS A 131 7.17 12.89 -0.52
N LEU A 132 6.59 12.46 0.60
CA LEU A 132 6.55 13.25 1.83
C LEU A 132 7.93 13.48 2.45
N ILE A 133 8.82 12.49 2.44
CA ILE A 133 10.20 12.66 2.90
C ILE A 133 10.97 13.59 1.96
N SER A 134 10.84 13.42 0.64
CA SER A 134 11.54 14.23 -0.38
C SER A 134 11.25 15.72 -0.20
N SER A 135 9.97 16.02 0.00
CA SER A 135 9.47 17.37 0.20
C SER A 135 10.06 18.09 1.44
N LYS A 136 10.52 17.35 2.47
CA LYS A 136 11.22 17.92 3.63
C LYS A 136 12.66 18.32 3.31
N VAL A 137 13.37 17.52 2.53
CA VAL A 137 14.82 17.68 2.31
C VAL A 137 15.14 18.96 1.55
N HIS A 138 14.33 19.31 0.56
CA HIS A 138 14.51 20.53 -0.23
C HIS A 138 14.26 21.82 0.55
N LYS A 139 13.62 21.74 1.72
CA LYS A 139 13.44 22.89 2.61
C LYS A 139 14.69 23.17 3.44
N ASP A 140 15.50 22.14 3.73
CA ASP A 140 16.73 22.27 4.52
C ASP A 140 17.93 22.76 3.68
N GLU A 141 17.81 22.75 2.35
CA GLU A 141 18.82 23.24 1.39
C GLU A 141 18.62 24.70 0.94
N LYS A 142 17.55 25.37 1.42
CA LYS A 142 17.28 26.80 1.19
C LYS A 142 17.45 27.59 2.48
#